data_AF-A0A8C5RN00-F1
#
_entry.id   AF-A0A8C5RN00-F1
#
_cell.length_a   1.000
_cell.length_b   1.000
_cell.length_c   1.000
_cell.angle_alpha   90.00
_cell.angle_beta   90.00
_cell.angle_gamma   90.00
#
_symmetry.space_group_name_H-M   'P 1'
#
loop_
_entity.id
_entity.type
_entity.pdbx_description
1 polymer ?
#
loop_
_entity_poly.entity_id
_entity_poly.type
_entity_poly.pdbx_seq_one_letter_code
_entity_poly.pdbx_strand_id
1 'polypeptide(L)'
;MTHLALGQIRIQLVEQFKCLEQQSESRLQLLQDLQEFFRRKAEIELEYSRNLEKLAERFSSKIRSSREHHQFKKDQHLLSPVNCWYLVLTQTRRESRDHATLNDIFMNNVIVRLSQISEDVIRLFKKVNVLFTISSLAKEGSCLKPIQFCVCISYIWKNKNEC
;
A
#
# COMPACT_ATOMS: atom_id res chain seq x y z
N MET A 1 -12.96 -39.78 -31.28
CA MET A 1 -12.34 -38.47 -31.62
C MET A 1 -12.75 -37.37 -30.64
N THR A 2 -14.03 -37.20 -30.33
CA THR A 2 -14.56 -36.21 -29.35
C THR A 2 -14.02 -36.36 -27.92
N HIS A 3 -13.84 -37.60 -27.45
CA HIS A 3 -13.35 -37.88 -26.08
C HIS A 3 -11.88 -37.47 -25.85
N LEU A 4 -11.06 -37.48 -26.91
CA LEU A 4 -9.64 -37.07 -26.83
C LEU A 4 -9.50 -35.54 -26.75
N ALA A 5 -10.32 -34.82 -27.53
CA ALA A 5 -10.36 -33.36 -27.54
C ALA A 5 -10.81 -32.79 -26.18
N LEU A 6 -11.80 -33.41 -25.53
CA LEU A 6 -12.25 -33.04 -24.18
C LEU A 6 -11.14 -33.20 -23.14
N GLY A 7 -10.33 -34.25 -23.25
CA GLY A 7 -9.17 -34.47 -22.37
C GLY A 7 -8.10 -33.39 -22.51
N GLN A 8 -7.80 -32.97 -23.75
CA GLN A 8 -6.83 -31.90 -24.04
C GLN A 8 -7.29 -30.54 -23.50
N ILE A 9 -8.56 -30.17 -23.73
CA ILE A 9 -9.14 -28.92 -23.21
C ILE A 9 -9.09 -28.90 -21.68
N ARG A 10 -9.30 -30.06 -21.01
CA ARG A 10 -9.20 -30.17 -19.55
C ARG A 10 -7.77 -29.90 -19.04
N ILE A 11 -6.77 -30.48 -19.69
CA ILE A 11 -5.36 -30.28 -19.32
C ILE A 11 -5.00 -28.80 -19.46
N GLN A 12 -5.39 -28.18 -20.58
CA GLN A 12 -5.20 -26.74 -20.79
C GLN A 12 -5.88 -25.89 -19.70
N LEU A 13 -7.13 -26.21 -19.30
CA LEU A 13 -7.82 -25.49 -18.22
C LEU A 13 -7.09 -25.59 -16.88
N VAL A 14 -6.54 -26.76 -16.55
CA VAL A 14 -5.77 -26.96 -15.32
C VAL A 14 -4.45 -26.17 -15.35
N GLU A 15 -3.75 -26.17 -16.49
CA GLU A 15 -2.52 -25.39 -16.67
C GLU A 15 -2.78 -23.89 -16.60
N GLN A 16 -3.86 -23.42 -17.24
CA GLN A 16 -4.29 -22.01 -17.15
C GLN A 16 -4.62 -21.61 -15.71
N PHE A 17 -5.29 -22.48 -14.96
CA PHE A 17 -5.58 -22.24 -13.56
C PHE A 17 -4.29 -22.13 -12.71
N LYS A 18 -3.33 -23.03 -12.90
CA LYS A 18 -2.02 -22.97 -12.22
C LYS A 18 -1.25 -21.68 -12.56
N CYS A 19 -1.30 -21.25 -13.82
CA CYS A 19 -0.69 -19.99 -14.23
C CYS A 19 -1.33 -18.79 -13.53
N LEU A 20 -2.67 -18.78 -13.41
CA LEU A 20 -3.40 -17.73 -12.69
C LEU A 20 -3.07 -17.72 -11.18
N GLU A 21 -2.90 -18.88 -10.56
CA GLU A 21 -2.47 -19.01 -9.17
C GLU A 21 -1.08 -18.39 -8.95
N GLN A 22 -0.10 -18.80 -9.75
CA GLN A 22 1.25 -18.25 -9.69
C GLN A 22 1.26 -16.73 -9.94
N GLN A 23 0.46 -16.25 -10.88
CA GLN A 23 0.32 -14.82 -11.15
C GLN A 23 -0.28 -14.07 -9.95
N SER A 24 -1.29 -14.65 -9.28
CA SER A 24 -1.88 -14.06 -8.07
C SER A 24 -0.86 -13.97 -6.94
N GLU A 25 -0.09 -15.04 -6.69
CA GLU A 25 0.95 -15.06 -5.66
C GLU A 25 2.04 -14.03 -5.92
N SER A 26 2.59 -13.99 -7.14
CA SER A 26 3.62 -13.01 -7.51
C SER A 26 3.14 -11.56 -7.35
N ARG A 27 1.86 -11.30 -7.68
CA ARG A 27 1.25 -9.99 -7.50
C ARG A 27 1.10 -9.62 -6.02
N LEU A 28 0.71 -10.57 -5.17
CA LEU A 28 0.63 -10.34 -3.72
C LEU A 28 2.00 -10.05 -3.12
N GLN A 29 3.04 -10.78 -3.55
CA GLN A 29 4.41 -10.52 -3.10
C GLN A 29 4.85 -9.09 -3.47
N LEU A 30 4.64 -8.67 -4.72
CA LEU A 30 4.97 -7.31 -5.15
C LEU A 30 4.21 -6.24 -4.34
N LEU A 31 2.94 -6.47 -4.03
CA LEU A 31 2.14 -5.56 -3.20
C LEU A 31 2.67 -5.48 -1.76
N GLN A 32 3.20 -6.58 -1.21
CA GLN A 32 3.84 -6.58 0.10
C GLN A 32 5.16 -5.80 0.08
N ASP A 33 6.00 -6.05 -0.92
CA ASP A 33 7.28 -5.34 -1.08
C ASP A 33 7.06 -3.82 -1.23
N LEU A 34 6.04 -3.42 -2.01
CA LEU A 34 5.65 -2.01 -2.15
C LEU A 34 5.19 -1.40 -0.82
N GLN A 35 4.37 -2.11 -0.05
CA GLN A 35 3.93 -1.61 1.27
C GLN A 35 5.12 -1.39 2.21
N GLU A 36 6.07 -2.33 2.24
CA GLU A 36 7.26 -2.21 3.06
C GLU A 36 8.17 -1.06 2.60
N PHE A 37 8.35 -0.92 1.28
CA PHE A 37 9.07 0.22 0.71
C PHE A 37 8.47 1.56 1.16
N PHE A 38 7.15 1.72 1.06
CA PHE A 38 6.49 2.97 1.48
C PHE A 38 6.53 3.18 2.99
N ARG A 39 6.49 2.11 3.80
CA ARG A 39 6.65 2.20 5.25
C ARG A 39 8.03 2.73 5.59
N ARG A 40 9.07 2.14 5.00
CA ARG A 40 10.45 2.61 5.21
C ARG A 40 10.66 4.02 4.68
N LYS A 41 10.06 4.37 3.55
CA LYS A 41 10.10 5.73 3.00
C LYS A 41 9.44 6.73 3.95
N ALA A 42 8.27 6.41 4.50
CA ALA A 42 7.55 7.28 5.45
C ALA A 42 8.38 7.57 6.71
N GLU A 43 9.03 6.55 7.28
CA GLU A 43 9.94 6.72 8.40
C GLU A 43 11.08 7.70 8.10
N ILE A 44 11.68 7.60 6.91
CA ILE A 44 12.75 8.51 6.46
C ILE A 44 12.21 9.94 6.33
N GLU A 45 11.04 10.14 5.73
CA GLU A 45 10.42 11.48 5.63
C GLU A 45 10.15 12.08 7.03
N LEU A 46 9.65 11.27 7.97
CA LEU A 46 9.38 11.71 9.33
C LEU A 46 10.66 12.07 10.10
N GLU A 47 11.74 11.29 9.89
CA GLU A 47 13.05 11.60 10.45
C GLU A 47 13.61 12.91 9.87
N TYR A 48 13.49 13.10 8.55
CA TYR A 48 13.92 14.32 7.88
C TYR A 48 13.17 15.55 8.39
N SER A 49 11.83 15.45 8.52
CA SER A 49 10.98 16.47 9.14
C SER A 49 11.47 16.86 10.54
N ARG A 50 11.70 15.87 11.42
CA ARG A 50 12.19 16.10 12.79
C ARG A 50 13.56 16.78 12.81
N ASN A 51 14.45 16.41 11.89
CA ASN A 51 15.79 16.99 11.81
C ASN A 51 15.77 18.44 11.33
N LEU A 52 14.91 18.78 10.36
CA LEU A 52 14.69 20.16 9.93
C LEU A 52 14.08 21.03 11.04
N GLU A 53 13.12 20.52 11.79
CA GLU A 53 12.53 21.26 12.93
C GLU A 53 13.59 21.55 14.01
N LYS A 54 14.39 20.55 14.38
CA LYS A 54 15.50 20.73 15.33
C LYS A 54 16.51 21.75 14.83
N LEU A 55 16.83 21.74 13.53
CA LEU A 55 17.74 22.71 12.92
C LEU A 55 17.17 24.13 13.02
N ALA A 56 15.91 24.32 12.61
CA ALA A 56 15.26 25.62 12.66
C ALA A 56 15.18 26.18 14.10
N GLU A 57 14.85 25.33 15.08
CA GLU A 57 14.72 25.77 16.48
C GLU A 57 16.08 26.16 17.10
N ARG A 58 17.13 25.39 16.81
CA ARG A 58 18.49 25.68 17.28
C ARG A 58 18.99 27.05 16.81
N PHE A 59 18.61 27.48 15.61
CA PHE A 59 19.07 28.73 15.01
C PHE A 59 18.09 29.90 15.20
N SER A 60 16.83 29.62 15.50
CA SER A 60 15.82 30.60 15.93
C SER A 60 16.17 31.23 17.30
N SER A 61 16.68 30.42 18.24
CA SER A 61 17.07 30.89 19.59
C SER A 61 18.25 31.87 19.59
N LYS A 62 19.14 31.83 18.59
CA LYS A 62 20.33 32.68 18.47
C LYS A 62 20.04 34.11 17.99
N ILE A 63 18.92 34.36 17.30
CA ILE A 63 18.57 35.69 16.79
C ILE A 63 18.03 36.57 17.92
N ARG A 64 17.25 35.99 18.84
CA ARG A 64 16.57 36.72 19.91
C ARG A 64 17.52 37.36 20.94
N SER A 65 18.80 36.96 20.96
CA SER A 65 19.81 37.51 21.88
C SER A 65 20.53 38.75 21.34
N SER A 66 20.41 39.08 20.05
CA SER A 66 21.04 40.30 19.49
C SER A 66 20.16 41.53 19.76
N ARG A 67 20.69 42.48 20.55
CA ARG A 67 20.06 43.78 20.88
C ARG A 67 19.82 44.69 19.66
N GLU A 68 20.25 44.31 18.47
CA GLU A 68 20.18 45.13 17.25
C GLU A 68 18.79 45.19 16.59
N HIS A 69 17.81 44.44 17.09
CA HIS A 69 16.48 44.33 16.46
C HIS A 69 15.66 45.64 16.41
N HIS A 70 15.98 46.63 17.26
CA HIS A 70 15.23 47.89 17.33
C HIS A 70 15.70 48.96 16.32
N GLN A 71 16.89 48.81 15.73
CA GLN A 71 17.47 49.81 14.83
C GLN A 71 17.11 49.57 13.36
N PHE A 72 16.77 48.33 12.98
CA PHE A 72 16.51 47.91 11.59
C PHE A 72 15.08 48.17 11.08
N LYS A 73 14.19 48.77 11.88
CA LYS A 73 12.79 49.04 11.47
C LYS A 73 12.62 50.18 10.45
N LYS A 74 13.69 50.90 10.07
CA LYS A 74 13.57 52.11 9.22
C LYS A 74 13.69 51.88 7.72
N ASP A 75 14.34 50.80 7.26
CA ASP A 75 14.59 50.58 5.83
C ASP A 75 13.91 49.28 5.35
N GLN A 76 12.61 49.38 5.12
CA GLN A 76 11.73 48.27 4.74
C GLN A 76 11.97 47.71 3.32
N HIS A 77 12.88 48.30 2.54
CA HIS A 77 13.15 47.96 1.14
C HIS A 77 14.51 47.29 0.86
N LEU A 78 15.32 47.01 1.89
CA LEU A 78 16.56 46.25 1.76
C LEU A 78 16.45 44.96 2.57
N LEU A 79 16.76 43.82 1.94
CA LEU A 79 16.93 42.53 2.60
C LEU A 79 18.05 42.65 3.66
N SER A 80 17.69 43.07 4.87
CA SER A 80 18.61 42.98 6.01
C SER A 80 19.01 41.51 6.16
N PRO A 81 20.29 41.20 6.43
CA PRO A 81 20.74 39.83 6.70
C PRO A 81 19.85 39.10 7.73
N VAL A 82 19.26 39.86 8.68
CA VAL A 82 18.30 39.35 9.67
C VAL A 82 16.98 38.89 9.02
N ASN A 83 16.47 39.62 8.03
CA ASN A 83 15.26 39.25 7.30
C ASN A 83 15.51 38.03 6.40
N CYS A 84 16.64 37.98 5.69
CA CYS A 84 17.05 36.79 4.93
C CYS A 84 17.08 35.56 5.82
N TRP A 85 17.66 35.70 7.01
CA TRP A 85 17.76 34.62 7.97
C TRP A 85 16.39 34.15 8.49
N TYR A 86 15.45 35.07 8.76
CA TYR A 86 14.08 34.71 9.11
C TYR A 86 13.34 33.97 7.99
N LEU A 87 13.52 34.41 6.73
CA LEU A 87 12.94 33.75 5.56
C LEU A 87 13.47 32.31 5.42
N VAL A 88 14.79 32.11 5.56
CA VAL A 88 15.40 30.77 5.52
C VAL A 88 14.84 29.88 6.63
N LEU A 89 14.75 30.36 7.88
CA LEU A 89 14.16 29.57 8.97
C LEU A 89 12.69 29.23 8.73
N THR A 90 11.92 30.16 8.16
CA THR A 90 10.52 29.94 7.83
C THR A 90 10.38 28.89 6.74
N GLN A 91 11.24 28.93 5.72
CA GLN A 91 11.29 27.94 4.65
C GLN A 91 11.70 26.56 5.18
N THR A 92 12.70 26.46 6.04
CA THR A 92 13.09 25.19 6.70
C THR A 92 11.93 24.59 7.51
N ARG A 93 11.19 25.40 8.26
CA ARG A 93 9.98 24.94 8.98
C ARG A 93 8.86 24.52 8.03
N ARG A 94 8.75 25.14 6.86
CA ARG A 94 7.79 24.73 5.84
C ARG A 94 8.16 23.36 5.28
N GLU A 95 9.41 23.15 4.88
CA GLU A 95 9.91 21.86 4.42
C GLU A 95 9.71 20.77 5.49
N SER A 96 10.01 21.08 6.75
CA SER A 96 9.71 20.19 7.89
C SER A 96 8.25 19.70 7.89
N ARG A 97 7.29 20.61 7.71
CA ARG A 97 5.85 20.25 7.63
C ARG A 97 5.52 19.46 6.38
N ASP A 98 6.06 19.85 5.23
CA ASP A 98 5.81 19.15 3.96
C ASP A 98 6.29 17.69 4.04
N HIS A 99 7.45 17.42 4.65
CA HIS A 99 7.94 16.07 4.91
C HIS A 99 7.07 15.29 5.91
N ALA A 100 6.56 15.93 6.97
CA ALA A 100 5.61 15.29 7.88
C ALA A 100 4.29 14.92 7.16
N THR A 101 3.80 15.78 6.27
CA THR A 101 2.64 15.50 5.43
C THR A 101 2.89 14.35 4.46
N LEU A 102 4.08 14.26 3.86
CA LEU A 102 4.43 13.11 3.01
C LEU A 102 4.43 11.79 3.79
N ASN A 103 4.99 11.77 5.00
CA ASN A 103 4.91 10.60 5.89
C ASN A 103 3.45 10.19 6.13
N ASP A 104 2.57 11.15 6.45
CA ASP A 104 1.15 10.88 6.67
C ASP A 104 0.45 10.33 5.42
N ILE A 105 0.72 10.91 4.25
CA ILE A 105 0.20 10.43 2.97
C ILE A 105 0.65 8.98 2.71
N PHE A 106 1.92 8.66 2.93
CA PHE A 106 2.42 7.30 2.71
C PHE A 106 1.76 6.29 3.66
N MET A 107 1.68 6.62 4.95
CA MET A 107 1.13 5.73 5.97
C MET A 107 -0.39 5.55 5.84
N ASN A 108 -1.12 6.64 5.71
CA ASN A 108 -2.59 6.64 5.85
C ASN A 108 -3.33 6.58 4.52
N ASN A 109 -2.67 6.88 3.40
CA ASN A 109 -3.28 6.76 2.07
C ASN A 109 -2.63 5.63 1.27
N VAL A 110 -1.35 5.74 0.94
CA VAL A 110 -0.72 4.81 -0.01
C VAL A 110 -0.72 3.37 0.50
N ILE A 111 -0.21 3.12 1.71
CA ILE A 111 -0.15 1.77 2.30
C ILE A 111 -1.55 1.18 2.48
N VAL A 112 -2.51 1.98 2.97
CA VAL A 112 -3.90 1.54 3.14
C VAL A 112 -4.52 1.12 1.80
N ARG A 113 -4.30 1.88 0.73
CA ARG A 113 -4.80 1.53 -0.60
C ARG A 113 -4.15 0.26 -1.16
N LEU A 114 -2.85 0.06 -0.93
CA LEU A 114 -2.16 -1.18 -1.31
C LEU A 114 -2.68 -2.40 -0.52
N SER A 115 -3.03 -2.24 0.76
CA SER A 115 -3.67 -3.29 1.55
C SER A 115 -5.03 -3.67 0.98
N GLN A 116 -5.87 -2.68 0.65
CA GLN A 116 -7.18 -2.91 0.02
C GLN A 116 -7.04 -3.66 -1.32
N ILE A 117 -6.08 -3.26 -2.14
CA ILE A 117 -5.79 -3.95 -3.41
C ILE A 117 -5.36 -5.40 -3.16
N SER A 118 -4.52 -5.63 -2.14
CA SER A 118 -4.09 -6.99 -1.76
C SER A 118 -5.29 -7.85 -1.35
N GLU A 119 -6.19 -7.32 -0.53
CA GLU A 119 -7.42 -8.00 -0.11
C GLU A 119 -8.35 -8.32 -1.29
N ASP A 120 -8.49 -7.38 -2.24
CA ASP A 120 -9.29 -7.60 -3.44
C ASP A 120 -8.69 -8.68 -4.34
N VAL A 121 -7.35 -8.73 -4.49
CA VAL A 121 -6.67 -9.83 -5.20
C VAL A 121 -6.95 -11.17 -4.54
N ILE A 122 -6.84 -11.27 -3.21
CA ILE A 122 -7.15 -12.49 -2.45
C ILE A 122 -8.62 -12.89 -2.66
N ARG A 123 -9.55 -11.94 -2.54
CA ARG A 123 -10.99 -12.18 -2.66
C ARG A 123 -11.37 -12.64 -4.07
N LEU A 124 -10.81 -12.00 -5.10
CA LEU A 124 -11.02 -12.38 -6.50
C LEU A 124 -10.46 -13.78 -6.76
N PHE A 125 -9.25 -14.07 -6.30
CA PHE A 125 -8.65 -15.39 -6.47
C PHE A 125 -9.46 -16.49 -5.78
N LYS A 126 -9.94 -16.27 -4.54
CA LYS A 126 -10.86 -17.20 -3.86
C LYS A 126 -12.11 -17.50 -4.69
N LYS A 127 -12.73 -16.48 -5.31
CA LYS A 127 -13.91 -16.68 -6.19
C LYS A 127 -13.57 -17.55 -7.41
N VAL A 128 -12.44 -17.29 -8.07
CA VAL A 128 -11.97 -18.07 -9.22
C VAL A 128 -11.71 -19.53 -8.81
N ASN A 129 -11.10 -19.75 -7.65
CA ASN A 129 -10.81 -21.07 -7.10
C ASN A 129 -12.08 -21.89 -6.80
N VAL A 130 -13.10 -21.25 -6.21
CA VAL A 130 -14.42 -21.87 -5.95
C VAL A 130 -15.12 -22.24 -7.27
N LEU A 131 -15.14 -21.33 -8.26
CA LEU A 131 -15.74 -21.60 -9.56
C LEU A 131 -15.06 -22.76 -10.29
N PHE A 132 -13.73 -22.82 -10.26
CA PHE A 132 -12.96 -23.92 -10.82
C PHE A 132 -13.29 -25.25 -10.14
N THR A 133 -13.34 -25.27 -8.80
CA THR A 133 -13.69 -26.47 -8.02
C THR A 133 -15.11 -26.97 -8.31
N ILE A 134 -16.10 -26.06 -8.36
CA ILE A 134 -17.49 -26.41 -8.72
C ILE A 134 -17.55 -27.00 -10.13
N SER A 135 -16.83 -26.42 -11.09
CA SER A 135 -16.78 -26.92 -12.47
C SER A 135 -16.14 -28.32 -12.59
N SER A 136 -15.19 -28.65 -11.70
CA SER A 136 -14.58 -29.98 -11.60
C SER A 136 -15.54 -30.99 -10.97
N LEU A 137 -16.19 -30.63 -9.86
CA LEU A 137 -17.16 -31.48 -9.15
C LEU A 137 -18.43 -31.76 -9.96
N ALA A 138 -18.93 -30.78 -10.72
CA ALA A 138 -20.08 -30.96 -11.60
C ALA A 138 -19.83 -31.99 -12.72
N LYS A 139 -18.56 -32.31 -13.02
CA LYS A 139 -18.18 -33.27 -14.06
C LYS A 139 -17.88 -34.67 -13.53
N GLU A 140 -17.58 -34.84 -12.25
CA GLU A 140 -17.53 -36.16 -11.58
C GLU A 140 -18.96 -36.73 -11.31
N GLY A 141 -19.99 -35.95 -11.64
CA GLY A 141 -21.42 -36.28 -11.53
C GLY A 141 -21.93 -37.43 -12.42
N SER A 142 -21.08 -38.23 -13.06
CA SER A 142 -21.51 -39.56 -13.54
C SER A 142 -21.56 -40.61 -12.41
N CYS A 143 -21.01 -40.35 -11.21
CA CYS A 143 -21.05 -41.33 -10.09
C CYS A 143 -20.94 -40.77 -8.65
N LEU A 144 -21.00 -39.45 -8.40
CA LEU A 144 -20.91 -38.93 -7.02
C LEU A 144 -22.23 -39.12 -6.26
N LYS A 145 -22.20 -40.01 -5.26
CA LYS A 145 -23.33 -40.25 -4.35
C LYS A 145 -23.78 -38.93 -3.68
N PRO A 146 -25.08 -38.74 -3.42
CA PRO A 146 -25.66 -37.50 -2.86
C PRO A 146 -24.96 -36.93 -1.61
N ILE A 147 -24.30 -37.80 -0.83
CA ILE A 147 -23.61 -37.45 0.41
C ILE A 147 -22.36 -36.59 0.17
N GLN A 148 -21.56 -36.85 -0.87
CA GLN A 148 -20.36 -36.05 -1.16
C GLN A 148 -20.71 -34.65 -1.71
N PHE A 149 -21.84 -34.54 -2.42
CA PHE A 149 -22.34 -33.25 -2.90
C PHE A 149 -22.78 -32.35 -1.72
N CYS A 150 -23.47 -32.92 -0.73
CA CYS A 150 -23.83 -32.21 0.51
C CYS A 150 -22.61 -31.79 1.35
N VAL A 151 -21.56 -32.62 1.43
CA VAL A 151 -20.32 -32.27 2.14
C VAL A 151 -19.57 -31.14 1.44
N CYS A 152 -19.47 -31.16 0.10
CA CYS A 152 -18.84 -30.07 -0.66
C CYS A 152 -19.65 -28.78 -0.57
N ILE A 153 -20.97 -28.82 -0.70
CA ILE A 153 -21.81 -27.64 -0.50
C ILE A 153 -21.71 -27.13 0.93
N SER A 154 -21.63 -28.00 1.94
CA SER A 154 -21.41 -27.56 3.33
C SER A 154 -20.03 -26.94 3.54
N TYR A 155 -18.98 -27.44 2.89
CA TYR A 155 -17.63 -26.87 2.95
C TYR A 155 -17.55 -25.50 2.23
N ILE A 156 -18.23 -25.38 1.09
CA ILE A 156 -18.37 -24.12 0.35
C ILE A 156 -19.22 -23.11 1.15
N TRP A 157 -20.32 -23.55 1.79
CA TRP A 157 -21.16 -22.71 2.62
C TRP A 157 -20.44 -22.23 3.89
N LYS A 158 -19.64 -23.11 4.51
CA LYS A 158 -18.80 -22.76 5.67
C LYS A 158 -17.72 -21.73 5.32
N ASN A 159 -17.01 -21.90 4.20
CA ASN A 159 -16.01 -20.92 3.73
C ASN A 159 -16.61 -19.58 3.25
N LYS A 160 -17.91 -19.53 2.91
CA LYS A 160 -18.61 -18.30 2.50
C LYS A 160 -19.07 -17.45 3.70
N ASN A 161 -19.14 -18.01 4.91
CA ASN A 161 -19.59 -17.35 6.13
C ASN A 161 -18.45 -17.00 7.12
N GLU A 162 -17.20 -17.32 6.80
CA GLU A 162 -16.00 -16.94 7.58
C GLU A 162 -15.21 -15.76 6.95
N CYS A 163 -15.80 -15.02 6.00
CA CYS A 163 -15.27 -13.76 5.46
C CYS A 163 -16.09 -12.56 5.92
#